data_AF-X1QGY8-F1
#
_entry.id   AF-X1QGY8-F1
#
_cell.length_a   1.000
_cell.length_b   1.000
_cell.length_c   1.000
_cell.angle_alpha   90.00
_cell.angle_beta   90.00
_cell.angle_gamma   90.00
#
_symmetry.space_group_name_H-M   'P 1'
#
loop_
_entity.id
_entity.type
_entity.pdbx_description
1 polymer ?
#
loop_
_entity_poly.entity_id
_entity_poly.type
_entity_poly.pdbx_seq_one_letter_code
_entity_poly.pdbx_strand_id
1 'polypeptide(L)' 'MLADSVEAASRALTRPSPEEIESLVREIINERFTDSQLDDCPLTLSDLKRIIEVFTHTLTGITHRRIDYPLTKRIKKRYG' A
#
# COMPACT_ATOMS: atom_id res chain seq x y z
N MET A 1 11.64 -11.07 1.52
CA MET A 1 10.46 -11.94 1.62
C MET A 1 9.17 -11.17 1.91
N LEU A 2 8.99 -10.50 3.05
CA LEU A 2 7.73 -9.76 3.33
C LEU A 2 7.47 -8.62 2.33
N ALA A 3 8.42 -7.71 2.17
CA ALA A 3 8.29 -6.60 1.23
C ALA A 3 8.07 -7.08 -0.21
N ASP A 4 8.79 -8.13 -0.64
CA ASP A 4 8.65 -8.71 -1.99
C ASP A 4 7.26 -9.32 -2.20
N SER A 5 6.75 -10.09 -1.24
CA SER A 5 5.42 -10.69 -1.34
C SER A 5 4.32 -9.63 -1.40
N VAL A 6 4.40 -8.62 -0.53
CA VAL A 6 3.42 -7.55 -0.49
C VAL A 6 3.48 -6.70 -1.76
N GLU A 7 4.68 -6.38 -2.25
CA GLU A 7 4.87 -5.62 -3.49
C GLU A 7 4.30 -6.39 -4.69
N ALA A 8 4.66 -7.66 -4.84
CA ALA A 8 4.18 -8.51 -5.92
C ALA A 8 2.65 -8.65 -5.90
N ALA A 9 2.06 -8.87 -4.73
CA ALA A 9 0.61 -8.97 -4.59
C ALA A 9 -0.08 -7.62 -4.88
N SER A 10 0.51 -6.50 -4.43
CA SER A 10 -0.05 -5.17 -4.67
C SER A 10 -0.07 -4.79 -6.15
N ARG A 11 0.83 -5.31 -6.97
CA ARG A 11 0.84 -5.08 -8.43
C ARG A 11 -0.38 -5.66 -9.15
N ALA A 12 -1.03 -6.66 -8.58
CA ALA A 12 -2.26 -7.22 -9.14
C ALA A 12 -3.48 -6.30 -8.92
N LEU A 13 -3.37 -5.30 -8.03
CA LEU A 13 -4.43 -4.34 -7.75
C LEU A 13 -4.35 -3.16 -8.73
N THR A 14 -5.43 -2.92 -9.48
CA THR A 14 -5.43 -1.91 -10.54
C THR A 14 -5.56 -0.48 -10.00
N ARG A 15 -6.42 -0.24 -9.00
CA ARG A 15 -6.66 1.08 -8.36
C ARG A 15 -7.16 0.90 -6.92
N PRO A 16 -6.41 0.24 -6.05
CA PRO A 16 -6.90 -0.09 -4.72
C PRO A 16 -7.06 1.16 -3.86
N SER A 17 -8.05 1.13 -2.96
CA SER A 17 -8.13 2.09 -1.86
C SER A 17 -7.02 1.82 -0.83
N PRO A 18 -6.67 2.81 0.02
CA PRO A 18 -5.75 2.58 1.12
C PRO A 18 -6.16 1.41 2.04
N GLU A 19 -7.47 1.20 2.22
CA GLU A 19 -8.02 0.12 3.05
C GLU A 19 -7.85 -1.25 2.39
N GLU A 20 -7.98 -1.33 1.07
CA GLU A 20 -7.70 -2.55 0.29
C GLU A 20 -6.21 -2.91 0.35
N ILE A 21 -5.32 -1.92 0.27
CA ILE A 21 -3.88 -2.11 0.44
C ILE A 21 -3.57 -2.61 1.86
N GLU A 22 -4.13 -1.96 2.88
CA GLU A 22 -3.89 -2.36 4.27
C GLU A 22 -4.36 -3.80 4.52
N SER A 23 -5.56 -4.14 4.03
CA SER A 23 -6.11 -5.49 4.16
C SER A 23 -5.20 -6.53 3.52
N LEU A 24 -4.72 -6.26 2.30
CA LEU A 24 -3.77 -7.14 1.60
C LEU A 24 -2.46 -7.32 2.38
N VAL A 25 -1.86 -6.22 2.84
CA VAL A 25 -0.60 -6.23 3.61
C VAL A 25 -0.78 -7.07 4.88
N ARG A 26 -1.90 -6.87 5.58
CA ARG A 26 -2.21 -7.53 6.83
C ARG A 26 -2.48 -9.02 6.65
N GLU A 27 -3.15 -9.42 5.57
CA GLU A 27 -3.35 -10.81 5.21
C GLU A 27 -2.02 -11.54 5.02
N ILE A 28 -1.13 -10.99 4.18
CA ILE A 28 0.18 -11.60 3.88
C ILE A 28 1.04 -11.71 5.13
N ILE A 29 1.08 -10.67 5.97
CA ILE A 29 1.86 -10.70 7.21
C ILE A 29 1.30 -11.72 8.20
N ASN A 30 -0.03 -11.83 8.31
CA ASN A 30 -0.65 -12.83 9.16
C ASN A 30 -0.40 -14.25 8.66
N GLU A 31 -0.49 -14.51 7.36
CA GLU A 31 -0.18 -15.82 6.76
C GLU A 31 1.24 -16.25 7.15
N ARG A 32 2.23 -15.37 6.98
CA ARG A 32 3.63 -15.67 7.32
C ARG A 32 3.84 -15.89 8.83
N PHE A 33 3.11 -15.15 9.65
CA PHE A 33 3.15 -15.32 11.10
C PHE A 33 2.52 -16.66 11.53
N THR A 34 1.35 -17.01 10.99
CA THR A 34 0.67 -18.28 11.32
C THR A 34 1.41 -19.49 10.81
N ASP A 35 2.14 -19.35 9.69
CA ASP A 35 3.00 -20.38 9.12
C ASP A 35 4.34 -20.54 9.87
N SER A 36 4.52 -19.85 11.01
CA SER A 36 5.74 -19.91 11.83
C SER A 36 7.01 -19.45 11.09
N GLN A 37 6.88 -18.71 9.98
CA GLN A 37 8.03 -18.27 9.17
C GLN A 37 8.82 -17.13 9.82
N LEU A 38 8.32 -16.57 10.91
CA LEU A 38 8.93 -15.46 11.65
C LEU A 38 9.47 -15.88 13.02
N ASP A 39 9.40 -17.17 13.39
CA ASP A 39 9.72 -17.68 14.73
C ASP A 39 11.18 -17.44 15.15
N ASP A 40 12.11 -17.48 14.19
CA ASP A 40 13.54 -17.24 14.43
C ASP A 40 13.92 -15.74 14.37
N CYS A 41 12.94 -14.85 14.24
CA CYS A 41 13.14 -13.40 14.24
C CYS A 41 12.66 -12.79 15.56
N PRO A 42 13.41 -11.86 16.18
CA PRO A 42 12.99 -11.18 17.41
C PRO A 42 11.97 -10.07 17.15
N LEU A 43 10.92 -10.37 16.38
CA LEU A 43 9.84 -9.44 16.05
C LEU A 43 8.73 -9.54 17.09
N THR A 44 8.33 -8.41 17.65
CA THR A 44 7.14 -8.33 18.50
C THR A 44 5.89 -8.09 17.66
N LEU A 45 4.71 -8.34 18.23
CA LEU A 45 3.44 -7.99 17.59
C LEU A 45 3.34 -6.47 17.30
N SER A 46 4.00 -5.64 18.12
CA SER A 46 4.07 -4.19 17.88
C SER A 46 4.92 -3.87 16.65
N ASP A 47 6.00 -4.61 16.41
CA ASP A 47 6.81 -4.46 15.21
C ASP A 47 6.03 -4.86 13.97
N LEU A 48 5.26 -5.96 14.03
CA LEU A 48 4.39 -6.37 12.92
C LEU A 48 3.35 -5.29 12.57
N LYS A 49 2.73 -4.65 13.57
CA LYS A 49 1.82 -3.51 13.34
C LYS A 49 2.53 -2.36 12.63
N ARG A 50 3.73 -2.00 13.10
CA ARG A 50 4.53 -0.92 12.49
C ARG A 50 4.94 -1.26 11.06
N ILE A 51 5.26 -2.52 10.77
CA ILE A 51 5.57 -3.00 9.42
C ILE A 51 4.34 -2.84 8.51
N ILE A 52 3.15 -3.25 8.98
CA ILE A 52 1.89 -3.08 8.24
C ILE A 52 1.67 -1.60 7.90
N GLU A 53 1.76 -0.70 8.88
CA GLU A 53 1.57 0.74 8.69
C GLU A 53 2.53 1.32 7.64
N VAL A 54 3.82 0.97 7.74
CA VAL A 54 4.85 1.48 6.81
C VAL A 54 4.65 0.94 5.40
N PHE A 55 4.30 -0.34 5.25
CA PHE A 55 4.02 -0.93 3.94
C PHE A 55 2.78 -0.32 3.30
N THR A 56 1.68 -0.20 4.05
CA THR A 56 0.45 0.45 3.57
C THR A 56 0.74 1.86 3.09
N HIS A 57 1.44 2.67 3.88
CA HIS A 57 1.79 4.04 3.52
C HIS A 57 2.63 4.10 2.23
N THR A 58 3.68 3.27 2.16
CA THR A 58 4.60 3.24 1.02
C THR A 58 3.89 2.81 -0.26
N LEU A 59 3.08 1.75 -0.19
CA LEU A 59 2.35 1.20 -1.34
C LEU A 59 1.24 2.13 -1.81
N THR A 60 0.53 2.78 -0.89
CA THR A 60 -0.45 3.83 -1.22
C THR A 60 0.21 4.95 -2.03
N GLY A 61 1.40 5.39 -1.62
CA GLY A 61 2.18 6.39 -2.36
C GLY A 61 2.60 5.92 -3.76
N ILE A 62 2.93 4.65 -3.94
CA ILE A 62 3.36 4.07 -5.22
C ILE A 62 2.18 3.82 -6.17
N THR A 63 1.07 3.29 -5.66
CA THR A 63 -0.14 2.97 -6.45
C THR A 63 -0.89 4.22 -6.88
N HIS A 64 -0.86 5.30 -6.10
CA HIS A 64 -1.34 6.61 -6.52
C HIS A 64 -0.29 7.39 -7.33
N ARG A 65 0.34 6.73 -8.31
CA ARG A 65 1.35 7.33 -9.18
C ARG A 65 0.72 8.44 -10.04
N ARG A 66 1.04 9.67 -9.66
CA ARG A 66 0.69 10.96 -10.29
C ARG A 66 -0.80 11.27 -10.26
N ILE A 67 -1.17 12.09 -9.27
CA ILE A 67 -2.26 13.06 -9.38
C ILE A 67 -2.26 13.62 -10.81
N ASP A 68 -3.35 13.40 -11.56
CA ASP A 68 -3.65 14.23 -12.72
C ASP A 68 -3.51 15.68 -12.24
N TYR A 69 -2.55 16.43 -12.80
CA TYR A 69 -2.60 17.87 -12.65
C TYR A 69 -3.99 18.30 -13.11
N PRO A 70 -4.75 19.11 -12.37
CA PRO A 70 -6.03 19.61 -12.85
C PRO A 70 -5.77 20.48 -14.07
N LEU A 71 -5.72 19.86 -15.26
CA LEU A 71 -5.63 20.54 -16.52
C LEU A 71 -6.95 21.26 -16.72
N THR A 72 -6.90 22.57 -16.51
CA THR A 72 -7.86 23.55 -17.02
C THR A 72 -9.25 23.50 -16.39
N LYS A 73 -9.43 24.26 -15.29
CA LYS A 73 -10.61 25.14 -15.25
C LYS A 73 -10.41 26.19 -16.34
N ARG A 74 -10.84 25.85 -17.55
CA ARG A 74 -10.89 26.71 -18.73
C ARG A 74 -11.69 27.96 -18.37
N ILE A 75 -11.00 29.01 -17.93
CA ILE A 75 -11.56 30.34 -17.80
C ILE A 75 -11.85 30.79 -19.24
N LYS A 76 -13.07 30.53 -19.73
CA LYS A 76 -13.61 31.22 -20.90
C LYS A 76 -13.83 32.67 -20.50
N LYS A 77 -12.78 33.50 -20.55
CA LYS A 77 -12.96 34.95 -20.63
C LYS A 77 -13.43 35.26 -22.05
N ARG A 78 -14.74 35.41 -22.13
CA ARG A 78 -15.49 36.01 -23.22
C ARG A 78 -15.03 37.47 -23.32
N TYR A 79 -14.22 37.80 -24.30
CA TYR A 79 -14.07 39.19 -24.74
C TYR A 79 -14.89 39.32 -26.01
N GLY A 80 -15.94 40.15 -25.91
CA GLY A 80 -16.63 40.71 -27.06
C GLY A 80 -15.90 41.95 -27.56
#